data_AF-A0A1P8LXA2-F1
#
_entry.id   AF-A0A1P8LXA2-F1
#
_cell.length_a   1.000
_cell.length_b   1.000
_cell.length_c   1.000
_cell.angle_alpha   90.00
_cell.angle_beta   90.00
_cell.angle_gamma   90.00
#
_symmetry.space_group_name_H-M   'P 1'
#
loop_
_entity.id
_entity.type
_entity.pdbx_description
1 polymer ?
#
loop_
_entity_poly.entity_id
_entity_poly.type
_entity_poly.pdbx_seq_one_letter_code
_entity_poly.pdbx_strand_id
1 'polypeptide(L)'
;MPLTHPRTLKIAAAGAATAALMSLGLGAASAHIEVTPEATAEGGSTQLTFRVPSESKTAKTTKIKVDLPVSTPFSSVRAKPVAGWTAQIVKGKLPKPVTVNGATVTEAPLSVTWTATDPQHQLSDQQYQTFSIFAGRLPKSGTTVMLPIVQTYSDGSVRNWDDPAVEGQDEPQDPAPSFVTTAAAAEGAHAEPAAAAAAAEQATQPAAAVTADNTTQGLTWAALAAGILGLATGAAALFQARRTRS
;
A
#
# COMPACT_ATOMS: atom_id res chain seq x y z
N MET A 1 65.83 13.02 -5.28
CA MET A 1 64.88 12.25 -4.45
C MET A 1 63.46 12.68 -4.80
N PRO A 2 62.59 11.83 -5.38
CA PRO A 2 61.19 12.16 -5.59
C PRO A 2 60.35 11.71 -4.39
N LEU A 3 59.56 12.60 -3.81
CA LEU A 3 58.51 12.24 -2.85
C LEU A 3 57.16 12.25 -3.59
N THR A 4 56.66 11.04 -3.83
CA THR A 4 55.36 10.74 -4.43
C THR A 4 54.25 10.81 -3.39
N HIS A 5 53.31 11.76 -3.50
CA HIS A 5 52.03 11.68 -2.78
C HIS A 5 50.82 12.11 -3.64
N PRO A 6 50.32 11.24 -4.55
CA PRO A 6 49.00 11.42 -5.17
C PRO A 6 47.95 10.38 -4.72
N ARG A 7 48.19 9.66 -3.60
CA ARG A 7 47.33 8.53 -3.19
C ARG A 7 46.20 8.90 -2.21
N THR A 8 46.33 9.98 -1.44
CA THR A 8 45.35 10.37 -0.42
C THR A 8 44.12 11.09 -0.99
N LEU A 9 44.26 11.89 -2.05
CA LEU A 9 43.11 12.59 -2.66
C LEU A 9 42.10 11.66 -3.35
N LYS A 10 42.53 10.48 -3.82
CA LYS A 10 41.64 9.56 -4.56
C LYS A 10 40.66 8.81 -3.67
N ILE A 11 40.94 8.69 -2.37
CA ILE A 11 40.08 7.98 -1.42
C ILE A 11 38.91 8.86 -0.97
N ALA A 12 39.14 10.17 -0.80
CA ALA A 12 38.09 11.13 -0.42
C ALA A 12 37.03 11.31 -1.51
N ALA A 13 37.43 11.34 -2.79
CA ALA A 13 36.49 11.48 -3.91
C ALA A 13 35.61 10.24 -4.13
N ALA A 14 36.15 9.03 -3.86
CA ALA A 14 35.39 7.79 -3.97
C ALA A 14 34.32 7.65 -2.86
N GLY A 15 34.63 8.07 -1.63
CA GLY A 15 33.67 8.04 -0.51
C GLY A 15 32.49 9.01 -0.69
N ALA A 16 32.76 10.21 -1.22
CA ALA A 16 31.70 11.19 -1.49
C ALA A 16 30.74 10.74 -2.60
N ALA A 17 31.24 10.07 -3.63
CA ALA A 17 30.41 9.52 -4.71
C ALA A 17 29.49 8.40 -4.22
N THR A 18 29.98 7.49 -3.36
CA THR A 18 29.12 6.42 -2.80
C THR A 18 28.05 6.98 -1.85
N ALA A 19 28.37 8.00 -1.05
CA ALA A 19 27.38 8.68 -0.22
C ALA A 19 26.32 9.42 -1.05
N ALA A 20 26.72 10.05 -2.16
CA ALA A 20 25.79 10.69 -3.09
C ALA A 20 24.88 9.68 -3.83
N LEU A 21 25.42 8.52 -4.25
CA LEU A 21 24.59 7.46 -4.85
C LEU A 21 23.64 6.81 -3.83
N MET A 22 24.03 6.67 -2.55
CA MET A 22 23.15 6.19 -1.49
C MET A 22 22.03 7.19 -1.16
N SER A 23 22.26 8.50 -1.32
CA SER A 23 21.20 9.52 -1.19
C SER A 23 20.23 9.56 -2.37
N LEU A 24 20.62 9.03 -3.53
CA LEU A 24 19.81 8.99 -4.75
C LEU A 24 18.93 7.72 -4.87
N GLY A 25 19.01 6.80 -3.89
CA GLY A 25 18.48 5.45 -4.03
C GLY A 25 17.80 4.91 -2.78
N LEU A 26 17.02 5.73 -2.07
CA LEU A 26 15.92 5.21 -1.27
C LEU A 26 14.67 5.24 -2.14
N GLY A 27 14.60 4.32 -3.11
CA GLY A 27 13.30 3.93 -3.62
C GLY A 27 12.52 3.43 -2.42
N ALA A 28 11.57 4.23 -1.93
CA ALA A 28 10.53 3.71 -1.07
C ALA A 28 10.00 2.48 -1.79
N ALA A 29 9.99 1.32 -1.12
CA ALA A 29 9.19 0.23 -1.64
C ALA A 29 7.77 0.79 -1.74
N SER A 30 7.30 1.07 -2.95
CA SER A 30 6.02 1.77 -3.18
C SER A 30 4.94 0.94 -2.54
N ALA A 31 4.38 1.44 -1.44
CA ALA A 31 3.33 0.77 -0.72
C ALA A 31 2.12 1.69 -0.83
N HIS A 32 1.44 1.61 -1.97
CA HIS A 32 0.28 2.43 -2.26
C HIS A 32 -0.80 2.22 -1.20
N ILE A 33 -1.47 3.31 -0.81
CA ILE A 33 -2.65 3.21 0.04
C ILE A 33 -3.81 2.74 -0.83
N GLU A 34 -4.44 1.64 -0.42
CA GLU A 34 -5.61 1.10 -1.09
C GLU A 34 -6.87 1.34 -0.26
N VAL A 35 -8.01 1.46 -0.95
CA VAL A 35 -9.34 1.45 -0.34
C VAL A 35 -10.11 0.22 -0.80
N THR A 36 -10.60 -0.57 0.14
CA THR A 36 -11.46 -1.72 -0.13
C THR A 36 -12.88 -1.42 0.35
N PRO A 37 -13.85 -1.22 -0.56
CA PRO A 37 -15.26 -1.19 -0.22
C PRO A 37 -15.81 -2.61 0.04
N GLU A 38 -16.66 -2.77 1.04
CA GLU A 38 -17.39 -4.02 1.30
C GLU A 38 -18.47 -4.28 0.24
N ALA A 39 -19.15 -3.21 -0.18
CA ALA A 39 -20.11 -3.18 -1.26
C ALA A 39 -20.00 -1.86 -2.04
N THR A 40 -20.39 -1.86 -3.32
CA THR A 40 -20.26 -0.67 -4.19
C THR A 40 -21.57 -0.26 -4.87
N ALA A 41 -22.71 -0.85 -4.52
CA ALA A 41 -23.99 -0.54 -5.16
C ALA A 41 -24.42 0.92 -4.95
N GLU A 42 -24.85 1.58 -6.02
CA GLU A 42 -25.33 2.97 -5.99
C GLU A 42 -26.46 3.16 -4.97
N GLY A 43 -26.47 4.31 -4.29
CA GLY A 43 -27.45 4.62 -3.24
C GLY A 43 -27.33 3.80 -1.95
N GLY A 44 -26.50 2.74 -1.95
CA GLY A 44 -26.19 1.90 -0.80
C GLY A 44 -25.29 2.60 0.22
N SER A 45 -24.99 1.88 1.29
CA SER A 45 -23.95 2.25 2.27
C SER A 45 -22.92 1.13 2.32
N THR A 46 -21.68 1.45 2.66
CA THR A 46 -20.57 0.50 2.62
C THR A 46 -19.54 0.82 3.69
N GLN A 47 -18.86 -0.21 4.18
CA GLN A 47 -17.61 -0.01 4.88
C GLN A 47 -16.48 0.19 3.87
N LEU A 48 -15.79 1.32 3.97
CA LEU A 48 -14.56 1.60 3.25
C LEU A 48 -13.38 1.34 4.19
N THR A 49 -12.47 0.45 3.79
CA THR A 49 -11.28 0.10 4.57
C THR A 49 -10.03 0.56 3.85
N PHE A 50 -9.31 1.51 4.46
CA PHE A 50 -8.04 2.02 3.96
C PHE A 50 -6.90 1.22 4.57
N ARG A 51 -6.04 0.63 3.74
CA ARG A 51 -4.82 -0.04 4.20
C ARG A 51 -3.65 0.92 4.07
N VAL A 52 -3.14 1.40 5.20
CA VAL A 52 -2.10 2.43 5.24
C VAL A 52 -0.78 1.83 5.74
N PRO A 53 0.23 1.66 4.87
CA PRO A 53 1.59 1.33 5.27
C PRO A 53 2.37 2.56 5.72
N SER A 54 3.47 2.37 6.45
CA SER A 54 4.49 3.42 6.63
C SER A 54 5.65 3.16 5.68
N GLU A 55 6.06 4.17 4.91
CA GLU A 55 7.16 4.05 3.95
C GLU A 55 8.49 4.61 4.46
N SER A 56 8.45 5.31 5.59
CA SER A 56 9.65 5.94 6.17
C SER A 56 10.40 4.96 7.06
N LYS A 57 11.69 4.74 6.76
CA LYS A 57 12.62 3.91 7.54
C LYS A 57 12.98 4.50 8.91
N THR A 58 12.72 5.79 9.11
CA THR A 58 13.18 6.55 10.28
C THR A 58 12.05 7.26 11.00
N ALA A 59 11.06 7.75 10.26
CA ALA A 59 9.90 8.44 10.81
C ALA A 59 8.70 7.50 10.90
N LYS A 60 7.83 7.76 11.88
CA LYS A 60 6.61 6.98 12.08
C LYS A 60 5.39 7.75 11.59
N THR A 61 4.41 7.06 11.02
CA THR A 61 3.13 7.68 10.67
C THR A 61 2.34 8.03 11.92
N THR A 62 1.95 9.30 12.06
CA THR A 62 1.26 9.82 13.26
C THR A 62 -0.16 10.27 13.00
N LYS A 63 -0.48 10.63 11.75
CA LYS A 63 -1.80 11.12 11.37
C LYS A 63 -2.11 10.73 9.93
N ILE A 64 -3.36 10.34 9.71
CA ILE A 64 -3.95 10.07 8.39
C ILE A 64 -5.21 10.89 8.27
N LYS A 65 -5.34 11.66 7.18
CA LYS A 65 -6.56 12.37 6.83
C LYS A 65 -7.06 11.89 5.48
N VAL A 66 -8.27 11.37 5.43
CA VAL A 66 -8.99 11.06 4.19
C VAL A 66 -9.87 12.25 3.86
N ASP A 67 -9.71 12.81 2.67
CA ASP A 67 -10.63 13.80 2.11
C ASP A 67 -11.80 13.11 1.41
N LEU A 68 -13.02 13.58 1.70
CA LEU A 68 -14.26 12.98 1.22
C LEU A 68 -14.76 13.74 -0.02
N PRO A 69 -15.47 13.06 -0.95
CA PRO A 69 -15.92 13.69 -2.19
C PRO A 69 -16.88 14.86 -1.91
N VAL A 70 -16.64 16.01 -2.54
CA VAL A 70 -17.49 17.20 -2.38
C VAL A 70 -18.49 17.39 -3.51
N SER A 71 -18.19 16.87 -4.71
CA SER A 71 -19.08 16.89 -5.88
C SER A 71 -20.16 15.81 -5.80
N THR A 72 -19.85 14.70 -5.14
CA THR A 72 -20.76 13.57 -4.86
C THR A 72 -20.66 13.18 -3.39
N PRO A 73 -21.13 14.04 -2.48
CA PRO A 73 -20.89 13.86 -1.05
C PRO A 73 -21.60 12.65 -0.46
N PHE A 74 -20.92 11.96 0.44
CA PHE A 74 -21.58 10.99 1.32
C PHE A 74 -22.54 11.73 2.25
N SER A 75 -23.79 11.25 2.34
CA SER A 75 -24.77 11.85 3.26
C SER A 75 -24.44 11.63 4.74
N SER A 76 -23.64 10.62 5.05
CA SER A 76 -23.28 10.19 6.40
C SER A 76 -21.95 9.45 6.37
N VAL A 77 -21.15 9.69 7.40
CA VAL A 77 -19.88 8.99 7.63
C VAL A 77 -19.74 8.71 9.12
N ARG A 78 -19.29 7.51 9.46
CA ARG A 78 -18.91 7.10 10.82
C ARG A 78 -17.54 6.45 10.75
N ALA A 79 -16.64 6.76 11.68
CA ALA A 79 -15.35 6.09 11.76
C ALA A 79 -15.44 4.90 12.71
N LYS A 80 -14.84 3.77 12.32
CA LYS A 80 -14.66 2.63 13.22
C LYS A 80 -13.59 2.99 14.26
N PRO A 81 -13.82 2.78 15.57
CA PRO A 81 -12.79 2.98 16.59
C PRO A 81 -11.54 2.14 16.31
N VAL A 82 -10.37 2.74 16.51
CA VAL A 82 -9.06 2.09 16.38
C VAL A 82 -8.30 2.33 17.68
N ALA A 83 -7.84 1.27 18.34
CA ALA A 83 -7.10 1.39 19.59
C ALA A 83 -5.82 2.22 19.39
N GLY A 84 -5.58 3.18 20.29
CA GLY A 84 -4.42 4.09 20.20
C GLY A 84 -4.54 5.17 19.13
N TRP A 85 -5.71 5.36 18.51
CA TRP A 85 -5.96 6.40 17.52
C TRP A 85 -7.29 7.11 17.80
N THR A 86 -7.29 8.44 17.71
CA THR A 86 -8.49 9.26 17.79
C THR A 86 -8.99 9.61 16.39
N ALA A 87 -10.25 9.32 16.11
CA ALA A 87 -10.89 9.68 14.86
C ALA A 87 -11.71 10.98 15.00
N GLN A 88 -11.55 11.91 14.05
CA GLN A 88 -12.33 13.14 13.95
C GLN A 88 -12.95 13.24 12.57
N ILE A 89 -14.27 13.44 12.52
CA ILE A 89 -15.01 13.71 11.28
C ILE A 89 -15.32 15.20 11.25
N VAL A 90 -14.89 15.87 10.18
CA VAL A 90 -15.21 17.29 9.96
C VAL A 90 -16.38 17.36 9.00
N LYS A 91 -17.46 18.03 9.42
CA LYS A 91 -18.57 18.42 8.56
C LYS A 91 -18.46 19.90 8.25
N GLY A 92 -18.91 20.30 7.07
CA GLY A 92 -18.91 21.70 6.70
C GLY A 92 -19.67 21.96 5.43
N LYS A 93 -19.70 23.24 5.06
CA LYS A 93 -20.36 23.72 3.85
C LYS A 93 -19.64 23.23 2.60
N LEU A 94 -20.39 22.70 1.65
CA LEU A 94 -19.90 22.32 0.33
C LEU A 94 -19.51 23.57 -0.47
N PRO A 95 -18.46 23.50 -1.30
CA PRO A 95 -18.07 24.62 -2.18
C PRO A 95 -19.19 25.06 -3.11
N LYS A 96 -20.06 24.12 -3.53
CA LYS A 96 -21.26 24.35 -4.34
C LYS A 96 -22.39 23.46 -3.81
N PRO A 97 -23.64 23.93 -3.79
CA PRO A 97 -24.79 23.07 -3.50
C PRO A 97 -24.84 21.90 -4.49
N VAL A 98 -25.17 20.70 -4.00
CA VAL A 98 -25.26 19.48 -4.81
C VAL A 98 -26.66 18.88 -4.66
N THR A 99 -27.27 18.44 -5.75
CA THR A 99 -28.55 17.73 -5.69
C THR A 99 -28.32 16.24 -5.47
N VAL A 100 -28.80 15.71 -4.34
CA VAL A 100 -28.76 14.29 -4.01
C VAL A 100 -30.20 13.80 -3.85
N ASN A 101 -30.65 12.88 -4.71
CA ASN A 101 -32.02 12.34 -4.70
C ASN A 101 -33.13 13.42 -4.67
N GLY A 102 -32.95 14.50 -5.43
CA GLY A 102 -33.91 15.61 -5.51
C GLY A 102 -33.82 16.63 -4.36
N ALA A 103 -33.04 16.36 -3.31
CA ALA A 103 -32.77 17.32 -2.24
C ALA A 103 -31.51 18.14 -2.53
N THR A 104 -31.54 19.44 -2.22
CA THR A 104 -30.34 20.30 -2.28
C THR A 104 -29.54 20.11 -0.99
N VAL A 105 -28.31 19.63 -1.14
CA VAL A 105 -27.34 19.44 -0.05
C VAL A 105 -26.33 20.58 -0.10
N THR A 106 -26.20 21.30 1.02
CA THR A 106 -25.24 22.41 1.17
C THR A 106 -24.14 22.11 2.19
N GLU A 107 -24.31 21.08 3.01
CA GLU A 107 -23.33 20.63 4.00
C GLU A 107 -23.18 19.11 3.96
N ALA A 108 -21.95 18.63 4.17
CA ALA A 108 -21.64 17.22 4.22
C ALA A 108 -20.40 16.95 5.09
N PRO A 109 -20.14 15.68 5.47
CA PRO A 109 -18.81 15.26 5.89
C PRO A 109 -17.76 15.58 4.79
N LEU A 110 -16.70 16.28 5.17
CA LEU A 110 -15.64 16.74 4.26
C LEU A 110 -14.35 15.94 4.43
N SER A 111 -14.06 15.45 5.64
CA SER A 111 -12.86 14.66 5.90
C SER A 111 -13.02 13.78 7.13
N VAL A 112 -12.24 12.70 7.19
CA VAL A 112 -12.02 11.91 8.40
C VAL A 112 -10.53 11.88 8.71
N THR A 113 -10.15 12.25 9.93
CA THR A 113 -8.76 12.26 10.38
C THR A 113 -8.57 11.29 11.53
N TRP A 114 -7.58 10.42 11.45
CA TRP A 114 -7.09 9.63 12.58
C TRP A 114 -5.75 10.18 13.03
N THR A 115 -5.58 10.35 14.33
CA THR A 115 -4.31 10.77 14.96
C THR A 115 -3.92 9.78 16.05
N ALA A 116 -2.68 9.29 16.02
CA ALA A 116 -2.14 8.41 17.04
C ALA A 116 -2.12 9.13 18.39
N THR A 117 -2.58 8.46 19.45
CA THR A 117 -2.66 9.05 20.79
C THR A 117 -1.34 8.99 21.56
N ASP A 118 -0.43 8.10 21.15
CA ASP A 118 0.84 7.86 21.80
C ASP A 118 1.87 7.28 20.80
N PRO A 119 3.18 7.29 21.15
CA PRO A 119 4.23 6.79 20.26
C PRO A 119 4.18 5.29 19.96
N GLN A 120 3.54 4.47 20.79
CA GLN A 120 3.52 3.01 20.62
C GLN A 120 2.59 2.61 19.47
N HIS A 121 1.55 3.39 19.21
CA HIS A 121 0.57 3.13 18.14
C HIS A 121 0.89 3.81 16.81
N GLN A 122 1.97 4.59 16.72
CA GLN A 122 2.45 5.18 15.47
C GLN A 122 3.05 4.09 14.56
N LEU A 123 2.82 4.16 13.25
CA LEU A 123 3.26 3.10 12.32
C LEU A 123 4.73 3.28 11.95
N SER A 124 5.54 2.25 12.21
CA SER A 124 6.91 2.14 11.70
C SER A 124 6.99 1.52 10.31
N ASP A 125 8.16 1.56 9.70
CA ASP A 125 8.47 1.10 8.33
C ASP A 125 7.99 -0.32 7.98
N GLN A 126 7.96 -1.24 8.95
CA GLN A 126 7.51 -2.62 8.75
C GLN A 126 6.06 -2.85 9.19
N GLN A 127 5.30 -1.79 9.41
CA GLN A 127 3.92 -1.85 9.89
C GLN A 127 2.96 -1.22 8.89
N TYR A 128 1.74 -1.74 8.91
CA TYR A 128 0.58 -1.12 8.29
C TYR A 128 -0.56 -1.11 9.29
N GLN A 129 -1.53 -0.24 9.08
CA GLN A 129 -2.79 -0.21 9.83
C GLN A 129 -3.95 -0.05 8.88
N THR A 130 -5.09 -0.63 9.25
CA THR A 130 -6.36 -0.38 8.58
C THR A 130 -7.17 0.68 9.30
N PHE A 131 -7.68 1.64 8.55
CA PHE A 131 -8.63 2.63 9.04
C PHE A 131 -9.94 2.41 8.28
N SER A 132 -11.06 2.36 8.98
CA SER A 132 -12.34 2.08 8.33
C SER A 132 -13.36 3.16 8.63
N ILE A 133 -14.14 3.51 7.61
CA ILE A 133 -15.36 4.31 7.75
C ILE A 133 -16.55 3.54 7.23
N PHE A 134 -17.70 3.74 7.87
CA PHE A 134 -18.98 3.39 7.29
C PHE A 134 -19.53 4.63 6.59
N ALA A 135 -19.65 4.57 5.27
CA ALA A 135 -20.05 5.69 4.43
C ALA A 135 -21.35 5.36 3.70
N GLY A 136 -22.22 6.35 3.59
CA GLY A 136 -23.43 6.24 2.80
C GLY A 136 -24.10 7.60 2.67
N ARG A 137 -24.83 7.88 1.59
CA ARG A 137 -25.10 7.01 0.45
C ARG A 137 -24.01 7.12 -0.61
N LEU A 138 -23.75 6.01 -1.31
CA LEU A 138 -22.87 5.98 -2.47
C LEU A 138 -23.51 6.72 -3.66
N PRO A 139 -22.71 7.33 -4.55
CA PRO A 139 -23.20 8.09 -5.70
C PRO A 139 -23.84 7.17 -6.77
N LYS A 140 -24.10 7.71 -7.97
CA LYS A 140 -24.63 6.92 -9.08
C LYS A 140 -23.62 5.90 -9.58
N SER A 141 -24.11 4.81 -10.14
CA SER A 141 -23.32 3.81 -10.85
C SER A 141 -22.44 4.43 -11.92
N GLY A 142 -21.25 3.86 -12.11
CA GLY A 142 -20.21 4.39 -12.99
C GLY A 142 -19.44 5.59 -12.42
N THR A 143 -19.79 6.09 -11.24
CA THR A 143 -19.01 7.15 -10.59
C THR A 143 -17.74 6.56 -9.96
N THR A 144 -16.58 7.07 -10.39
CA THR A 144 -15.31 6.88 -9.68
C THR A 144 -15.27 7.77 -8.45
N VAL A 145 -15.21 7.16 -7.27
CA VAL A 145 -15.07 7.85 -5.99
C VAL A 145 -13.59 7.87 -5.62
N MET A 146 -12.94 9.02 -5.78
CA MET A 146 -11.58 9.24 -5.30
C MET A 146 -11.59 9.70 -3.85
N LEU A 147 -10.66 9.19 -3.05
CA LEU A 147 -10.52 9.45 -1.63
C LEU A 147 -9.06 9.83 -1.33
N PRO A 148 -8.64 11.06 -1.65
CA PRO A 148 -7.27 11.51 -1.40
C PRO A 148 -6.90 11.37 0.07
N ILE A 149 -5.65 10.98 0.33
CA ILE A 149 -5.14 10.80 1.69
C ILE A 149 -3.92 11.67 1.94
N VAL A 150 -3.93 12.37 3.07
CA VAL A 150 -2.76 13.06 3.61
C VAL A 150 -2.19 12.25 4.76
N GLN A 151 -0.96 11.79 4.61
CA GLN A 151 -0.20 11.04 5.61
C GLN A 151 0.87 11.92 6.24
N THR A 152 0.83 12.08 7.56
CA THR A 152 1.81 12.87 8.31
C THR A 152 2.72 11.98 9.14
N TYR A 153 4.01 12.27 9.12
CA TYR A 153 5.03 11.53 9.85
C TYR A 153 5.53 12.29 11.08
N SER A 154 6.24 11.58 11.96
CA SER A 154 6.73 12.08 13.25
C SER A 154 7.83 13.13 13.12
N ASP A 155 8.50 13.20 11.98
CA ASP A 155 9.51 14.23 11.67
C ASP A 155 8.89 15.52 11.07
N GLY A 156 7.56 15.57 10.95
CA GLY A 156 6.82 16.70 10.39
C GLY A 156 6.65 16.64 8.88
N SER A 157 7.24 15.66 8.18
CA SER A 157 7.00 15.47 6.76
C SER A 157 5.57 15.01 6.47
N VAL A 158 5.09 15.32 5.26
CA VAL A 158 3.75 15.01 4.79
C VAL A 158 3.84 14.38 3.41
N ARG A 159 3.08 13.30 3.20
CA ARG A 159 2.89 12.67 1.89
C ARG A 159 1.42 12.74 1.50
N ASN A 160 1.16 13.21 0.28
CA ASN A 160 -0.18 13.34 -0.27
C ASN A 160 -0.38 12.22 -1.29
N TRP A 161 -1.41 11.42 -1.08
CA TRP A 161 -1.88 10.36 -1.96
C TRP A 161 -3.09 10.89 -2.71
N ASP A 162 -2.85 11.75 -3.70
CA ASP A 162 -3.87 12.51 -4.43
C ASP A 162 -3.73 12.42 -5.96
N ASP A 163 -2.76 11.66 -6.47
CA ASP A 163 -2.57 11.50 -7.90
C ASP A 163 -3.72 10.70 -8.53
N PRO A 164 -4.32 11.20 -9.64
CA PRO A 164 -5.34 10.44 -10.35
C PRO A 164 -4.70 9.26 -11.10
N ALA A 165 -5.18 8.05 -10.84
CA ALA A 165 -4.88 6.91 -11.70
C ALA A 165 -5.70 6.99 -12.99
N VAL A 166 -5.03 6.97 -14.14
CA VAL A 166 -5.67 7.03 -15.47
C VAL A 166 -5.39 5.73 -16.22
N GLU A 167 -6.45 5.10 -16.72
CA GLU A 167 -6.32 3.86 -17.50
C GLU A 167 -5.44 4.08 -18.74
N GLY A 168 -4.48 3.18 -18.94
CA GLY A 168 -3.55 3.23 -20.07
C GLY A 168 -2.38 4.21 -19.91
N GLN A 169 -2.24 4.86 -18.75
CA GLN A 169 -1.03 5.62 -18.39
C GLN A 169 -0.15 4.82 -17.41
N ASP A 170 1.09 5.29 -17.24
CA ASP A 170 1.98 4.76 -16.21
C ASP A 170 1.37 4.97 -14.82
N GLU A 171 1.68 4.04 -13.91
CA GLU A 171 1.20 4.12 -12.53
C GLU A 171 1.76 5.38 -11.84
N PRO A 172 0.90 6.24 -11.26
CA PRO A 172 1.36 7.43 -10.57
C PRO A 172 2.18 7.05 -9.33
N GLN A 173 2.98 8.00 -8.85
CA GLN A 173 3.83 7.76 -7.67
C GLN A 173 3.02 7.72 -6.38
N ASP A 174 1.99 8.57 -6.29
CA ASP A 174 1.17 8.71 -5.08
C ASP A 174 -0.33 8.59 -5.39
N PRO A 175 -0.79 7.42 -5.89
CA PRO A 175 -2.18 7.26 -6.32
C PRO A 175 -3.17 7.54 -5.19
N ALA A 176 -4.18 8.35 -5.50
CA ALA A 176 -5.35 8.48 -4.64
C ALA A 176 -6.12 7.15 -4.60
N PRO A 177 -6.42 6.60 -3.41
CA PRO A 177 -7.31 5.46 -3.30
C PRO A 177 -8.66 5.78 -3.94
N SER A 178 -9.17 4.86 -4.76
CA SER A 178 -10.46 5.05 -5.41
C SER A 178 -11.21 3.74 -5.63
N PHE A 179 -12.52 3.84 -5.83
CA PHE A 179 -13.36 2.72 -6.25
C PHE A 179 -14.47 3.21 -7.18
N VAL A 180 -15.03 2.31 -7.98
CA VAL A 180 -16.16 2.60 -8.87
C VAL A 180 -17.45 2.10 -8.25
N THR A 181 -18.48 2.94 -8.28
CA THR A 181 -19.82 2.57 -7.82
C THR A 181 -20.50 1.69 -8.87
N THR A 182 -21.10 0.57 -8.44
CA THR A 182 -21.81 -0.39 -9.30
C THR A 182 -23.31 -0.09 -9.35
N ALA A 183 -24.00 -0.64 -10.36
CA ALA A 183 -25.44 -0.58 -10.43
C ALA A 183 -26.09 -1.23 -9.20
N ALA A 184 -27.23 -0.71 -8.76
CA ALA A 184 -28.02 -1.36 -7.72
C ALA A 184 -28.50 -2.73 -8.24
N ALA A 185 -28.52 -3.74 -7.38
CA ALA A 185 -29.20 -4.98 -7.71
C ALA A 185 -30.69 -4.67 -7.90
N ALA A 186 -31.28 -5.19 -8.98
CA ALA A 186 -32.72 -5.09 -9.18
C ALA A 186 -33.43 -5.73 -7.98
N GLU A 187 -34.41 -5.03 -7.40
CA GLU A 187 -35.27 -5.58 -6.35
C GLU A 187 -35.95 -6.86 -6.89
N GLY A 188 -35.46 -8.03 -6.45
CA GLY A 188 -35.97 -9.33 -6.92
C GLY A 188 -35.00 -10.50 -6.84
N ALA A 189 -33.70 -10.28 -6.64
CA ALA A 189 -32.73 -11.39 -6.47
C ALA A 189 -32.30 -11.53 -5.01
N HIS A 190 -33.12 -12.21 -4.19
CA HIS A 190 -32.63 -12.84 -2.98
C HIS A 190 -31.68 -13.98 -3.39
N ALA A 191 -30.39 -13.68 -3.50
CA ALA A 191 -29.37 -14.71 -3.46
C ALA A 191 -29.25 -15.18 -2.00
N GLU A 192 -29.87 -16.32 -1.72
CA GLU A 192 -29.72 -17.08 -0.49
C GLU A 192 -28.23 -17.40 -0.24
N PRO A 193 -27.70 -17.27 0.99
CA PRO A 193 -26.34 -17.67 1.27
C PRO A 193 -26.25 -19.20 1.13
N ALA A 194 -25.41 -19.67 0.21
CA ALA A 194 -25.09 -21.09 0.09
C ALA A 194 -24.55 -21.60 1.44
N ALA A 195 -25.39 -22.36 2.14
CA ALA A 195 -25.04 -23.02 3.38
C ALA A 195 -23.87 -23.98 3.12
N ALA A 196 -22.83 -23.86 3.95
CA ALA A 196 -21.75 -24.81 4.04
C ALA A 196 -22.32 -26.19 4.43
N ALA A 197 -22.31 -27.13 3.50
CA ALA A 197 -22.59 -28.53 3.78
C ALA A 197 -21.36 -29.17 4.45
N ALA A 198 -21.52 -29.51 5.73
CA ALA A 198 -20.66 -30.44 6.42
C ALA A 198 -20.79 -31.85 5.79
N ALA A 199 -19.66 -32.54 5.65
CA ALA A 199 -19.64 -33.99 5.50
C ALA A 199 -18.53 -34.55 6.40
N ALA A 200 -18.95 -35.20 7.48
CA ALA A 200 -18.15 -36.18 8.19
C ALA A 200 -18.50 -37.57 7.60
N GLU A 201 -17.49 -38.38 7.27
CA GLU A 201 -17.20 -39.65 7.95
C GLU A 201 -16.15 -40.47 7.18
N GLN A 202 -15.26 -41.07 7.96
CA GLN A 202 -14.21 -42.00 7.58
C GLN A 202 -14.80 -43.39 7.28
N ALA A 203 -14.26 -44.06 6.26
CA ALA A 203 -14.24 -45.52 6.20
C ALA A 203 -12.87 -46.01 5.68
N THR A 204 -12.25 -46.83 6.51
CA THR A 204 -10.92 -47.47 6.37
C THR A 204 -10.94 -48.63 5.37
N GLN A 205 -9.84 -48.84 4.60
CA GLN A 205 -9.05 -50.10 4.39
C GLN A 205 -8.33 -50.15 3.00
N PRO A 206 -7.32 -51.01 2.76
CA PRO A 206 -5.90 -50.84 3.08
C PRO A 206 -4.96 -50.71 1.85
N ALA A 207 -3.67 -50.51 2.18
CA ALA A 207 -2.47 -50.30 1.37
C ALA A 207 -2.34 -50.97 -0.01
N ALA A 208 -1.83 -50.19 -0.97
CA ALA A 208 -0.96 -50.67 -2.05
C ALA A 208 0.31 -49.81 -2.06
N ALA A 209 1.47 -50.46 -2.02
CA ALA A 209 2.78 -49.86 -2.07
C ALA A 209 3.27 -49.66 -3.52
N VAL A 210 4.33 -48.85 -3.63
CA VAL A 210 5.28 -48.66 -4.77
C VAL A 210 4.68 -47.88 -5.97
N THR A 211 5.28 -46.82 -6.53
CA THR A 211 6.70 -46.46 -6.69
C THR A 211 6.82 -44.95 -6.88
N ALA A 212 7.87 -44.34 -6.32
CA ALA A 212 8.20 -42.94 -6.55
C ALA A 212 8.98 -42.77 -7.87
N ASP A 213 8.39 -42.08 -8.85
CA ASP A 213 9.13 -41.56 -10.00
C ASP A 213 9.46 -40.08 -9.79
N ASN A 214 10.67 -39.86 -9.27
CA ASN A 214 11.30 -38.55 -9.07
C ASN A 214 11.95 -38.04 -10.37
N THR A 215 11.16 -37.83 -11.42
CA THR A 215 11.67 -37.40 -12.73
C THR A 215 11.32 -35.94 -13.05
N THR A 216 11.38 -35.04 -12.05
CA THR A 216 11.37 -33.59 -12.32
C THR A 216 12.15 -32.73 -11.31
N GLN A 217 13.20 -33.27 -10.67
CA GLN A 217 14.14 -32.49 -9.83
C GLN A 217 15.58 -32.43 -10.39
N GLY A 218 15.75 -32.66 -11.69
CA GLY A 218 17.06 -32.68 -12.35
C GLY A 218 17.52 -31.36 -12.98
N LEU A 219 16.71 -30.29 -12.98
CA LEU A 219 17.02 -29.08 -13.75
C LEU A 219 17.34 -27.80 -12.93
N THR A 220 17.35 -27.84 -11.60
CA THR A 220 17.54 -26.63 -10.78
C THR A 220 18.90 -26.50 -10.07
N TRP A 221 19.74 -27.54 -10.05
CA TRP A 221 21.06 -27.47 -9.40
C TRP A 221 22.23 -27.08 -10.33
N ALA A 222 22.09 -27.25 -11.65
CA ALA A 222 23.13 -26.84 -12.60
C ALA A 222 23.31 -25.31 -12.67
N ALA A 223 22.25 -24.53 -12.45
CA ALA A 223 22.30 -23.06 -12.45
C ALA A 223 22.98 -22.48 -11.20
N LEU A 224 22.86 -23.14 -10.04
CA LEU A 224 23.48 -22.69 -8.79
C LEU A 224 25.01 -22.92 -8.80
N ALA A 225 25.47 -24.02 -9.41
CA ALA A 225 26.90 -24.31 -9.53
C ALA A 225 27.63 -23.32 -10.44
N ALA A 226 26.99 -22.84 -11.52
CA ALA A 226 27.58 -21.84 -12.42
C ALA A 226 27.72 -20.46 -11.76
N GLY A 227 26.77 -20.06 -10.90
CA GLY A 227 26.80 -18.77 -10.19
C GLY A 227 27.92 -18.69 -9.13
N ILE A 228 28.18 -19.78 -8.42
CA ILE A 228 29.23 -19.83 -7.38
C ILE A 228 30.64 -19.80 -8.02
N LEU A 229 30.82 -20.43 -9.19
CA LEU A 229 32.11 -20.41 -9.90
C LEU A 229 32.45 -19.02 -10.47
N GLY A 230 31.43 -18.24 -10.87
CA GLY A 230 31.58 -16.84 -11.32
C GLY A 230 32.01 -15.88 -10.21
N LEU A 231 31.49 -16.05 -8.99
CA LEU A 231 31.88 -15.22 -7.84
C LEU A 231 33.31 -15.50 -7.38
N ALA A 232 33.75 -16.76 -7.43
CA ALA A 232 35.12 -17.13 -7.05
C ALA A 232 36.18 -16.58 -8.03
N THR A 233 35.88 -16.59 -9.34
CA THR A 233 36.77 -16.04 -10.37
C THR A 233 36.83 -14.51 -10.33
N GLY A 234 35.71 -13.82 -10.05
CA GLY A 234 35.67 -12.37 -9.85
C GLY A 234 36.48 -11.88 -8.63
N ALA A 235 36.41 -12.61 -7.51
CA ALA A 235 37.17 -12.29 -6.31
C ALA A 235 38.69 -12.48 -6.49
N ALA A 236 39.10 -13.52 -7.23
CA ALA A 236 40.51 -13.78 -7.52
C ALA A 236 41.14 -12.70 -8.43
N ALA A 237 40.40 -12.19 -9.42
CA ALA A 237 40.86 -11.12 -10.31
C ALA A 237 41.08 -9.79 -9.54
N LEU A 238 40.21 -9.47 -8.58
CA LEU A 238 40.35 -8.30 -7.70
C LEU A 238 41.54 -8.41 -6.74
N PHE A 239 41.88 -9.63 -6.30
CA PHE A 239 43.04 -9.85 -5.43
C PHE A 239 44.38 -9.79 -6.18
N GLN A 240 44.43 -10.31 -7.41
CA GLN A 240 45.63 -10.24 -8.26
C GLN A 240 45.94 -8.81 -8.71
N ALA A 241 44.91 -8.01 -9.06
CA ALA A 241 45.08 -6.59 -9.43
C ALA A 241 45.55 -5.71 -8.25
N ARG A 242 45.31 -6.14 -7.00
CA ARG A 242 45.86 -5.50 -5.80
C ARG A 242 47.33 -5.84 -5.56
N ARG A 243 47.79 -7.02 -6.01
CA ARG A 243 49.14 -7.52 -5.75
C ARG A 243 50.19 -7.01 -6.75
N THR A 244 49.77 -6.66 -7.97
CA THR A 244 50.66 -6.07 -9.01
C THR A 244 50.83 -4.56 -8.91
N ARG A 245 50.22 -3.91 -7.90
CA ARG A 245 50.33 -2.47 -7.62
C ARG A 245 51.11 -2.12 -6.34
N SER A 246 51.75 -3.12 -5.74
CA SER A 246 52.81 -2.99 -4.72
C SER A 246 54.15 -3.26 -5.36
#